data_AF-U9U987-F1
#
_entry.id   AF-U9U987-F1
#
_cell.length_a   1.000
_cell.length_b   1.000
_cell.length_c   1.000
_cell.angle_alpha   90.00
_cell.angle_beta   90.00
_cell.angle_gamma   90.00
#
_symmetry.space_group_name_H-M   'P 1'
#
loop_
_entity.id
_entity.type
_entity.pdbx_description
1 polymer ?
#
loop_
_entity_poly.entity_id
_entity_poly.type
_entity_poly.pdbx_seq_one_letter_code
_entity_poly.pdbx_strand_id
1 'polypeptide(L)'
;MAVIMSLKNDKKKKQRGRKENLYSEDSEDENIDLQKKKRKEIPKVDNFSEILQQEGRIIQELRKQYKCDQHDACFVDNGRHIKLTAMHLQCWTKEIVIFHFL
;
A
#
# COMPACT_ATOMS: atom_id res chain seq x y z
N MET A 1 12.36 27.85 38.35
CA MET A 1 13.01 26.54 38.58
C MET A 1 12.73 25.68 37.35
N ALA A 2 13.76 25.24 36.64
CA ALA A 2 13.64 24.53 35.36
C ALA A 2 13.55 23.01 35.57
N VAL A 3 12.72 22.33 34.79
CA VAL A 3 12.58 20.86 34.80
C VAL A 3 13.36 20.30 33.60
N ILE A 4 14.35 19.44 33.87
CA ILE A 4 15.18 18.77 32.85
C ILE A 4 14.50 17.44 32.48
N MET A 5 14.14 17.29 31.21
CA MET A 5 13.62 16.04 30.65
C MET A 5 14.77 15.28 29.95
N SER A 6 15.01 14.03 30.32
CA SER A 6 16.01 13.16 29.67
C SER A 6 15.36 12.35 28.54
N LEU A 7 15.85 12.53 27.31
CA LEU A 7 15.47 11.73 26.14
C LEU A 7 16.45 10.56 25.97
N LYS A 8 15.97 9.31 26.00
CA LYS A 8 16.77 8.12 25.73
C LYS A 8 16.68 7.76 24.24
N ASN A 9 17.80 7.87 23.52
CA ASN A 9 17.91 7.53 22.10
C ASN A 9 18.51 6.13 21.93
N ASP A 10 17.74 5.18 21.38
CA ASP A 10 18.28 3.88 20.94
C ASP A 10 18.30 3.82 19.40
N LYS A 11 19.50 3.98 18.83
CA LYS A 11 19.80 3.72 17.41
C LYS A 11 20.36 2.30 17.26
N LYS A 12 19.82 1.45 16.37
CA LYS A 12 20.58 0.33 15.79
C LYS A 12 20.20 0.01 14.33
N LYS A 13 21.24 -0.44 13.61
CA LYS A 13 21.57 -0.45 12.17
C LYS A 13 20.82 -1.47 11.28
N LYS A 14 20.44 -0.99 10.07
CA LYS A 14 20.73 -1.47 8.69
C LYS A 14 21.20 -2.92 8.42
N GLN A 15 20.50 -3.64 7.52
CA GLN A 15 21.00 -4.39 6.32
C GLN A 15 19.83 -5.19 5.68
N ARG A 16 19.38 -4.89 4.44
CA ARG A 16 19.83 -5.37 3.10
C ARG A 16 19.88 -6.91 2.96
N GLY A 17 19.02 -7.50 2.12
CA GLY A 17 19.14 -8.89 1.70
C GLY A 17 17.92 -9.41 0.92
N ARG A 18 18.15 -9.76 -0.33
CA ARG A 18 17.23 -10.09 -1.43
C ARG A 18 16.63 -11.50 -1.27
N LYS A 19 15.33 -11.63 -1.55
CA LYS A 19 14.59 -12.90 -1.66
C LYS A 19 14.88 -13.53 -3.02
N GLU A 20 15.27 -14.81 -3.04
CA GLU A 20 14.99 -15.71 -4.15
C GLU A 20 14.21 -16.91 -3.60
N ASN A 21 13.05 -17.13 -4.21
CA ASN A 21 12.10 -18.20 -3.92
C ASN A 21 12.70 -19.53 -4.39
N LEU A 22 12.56 -20.59 -3.60
CA LEU A 22 12.35 -21.92 -4.16
C LEU A 22 11.19 -22.60 -3.42
N TYR A 23 10.33 -23.18 -4.25
CA TYR A 23 9.13 -23.95 -3.99
C TYR A 23 9.22 -24.83 -2.73
N SER A 24 8.11 -24.98 -2.03
CA SER A 24 7.86 -26.20 -1.26
C SER A 24 6.40 -26.57 -1.42
N GLU A 25 6.22 -27.75 -2.00
CA GLU A 25 4.98 -28.50 -2.13
C GLU A 25 4.23 -28.61 -0.81
N ASP A 26 2.93 -28.68 -1.02
CA ASP A 26 1.87 -29.10 -0.11
C ASP A 26 2.19 -30.46 0.54
N SER A 27 2.21 -30.51 1.87
CA SER A 27 1.99 -31.76 2.60
C SER A 27 1.43 -31.44 3.98
N GLU A 28 0.17 -31.78 4.17
CA GLU A 28 -0.53 -31.84 5.44
C GLU A 28 0.14 -32.89 6.34
N ASP A 29 0.63 -32.47 7.51
CA ASP A 29 0.79 -33.38 8.65
C ASP A 29 0.65 -32.60 9.96
N GLU A 30 0.09 -33.30 10.94
CA GLU A 30 -0.55 -32.84 12.14
C GLU A 30 0.41 -32.25 13.18
N ASN A 31 -0.14 -31.27 13.91
CA ASN A 31 0.10 -31.01 15.34
C ASN A 31 1.56 -30.87 15.82
N ILE A 32 2.06 -29.63 15.86
CA ILE A 32 2.99 -29.21 16.92
C ILE A 32 2.88 -27.71 17.20
N ASP A 33 2.50 -27.39 18.44
CA ASP A 33 2.58 -26.08 19.09
C ASP A 33 4.00 -25.53 19.02
N LEU A 34 4.26 -24.52 18.19
CA LEU A 34 5.39 -23.61 18.35
C LEU A 34 5.03 -22.22 17.81
N GLN A 35 4.69 -21.33 18.74
CA GLN A 35 4.84 -19.87 18.64
C GLN A 35 4.78 -19.31 17.21
N LYS A 36 3.56 -19.06 16.73
CA LYS A 36 3.32 -18.30 15.48
C LYS A 36 3.99 -16.93 15.60
N LYS A 37 5.25 -16.85 15.18
CA LYS A 37 5.93 -15.62 14.79
C LYS A 37 4.97 -15.00 13.78
N LYS A 38 4.20 -13.97 14.20
CA LYS A 38 3.19 -13.31 13.35
C LYS A 38 3.90 -12.94 12.06
N ARG A 39 3.77 -13.80 11.04
CA ARG A 39 4.20 -13.47 9.69
C ARG A 39 3.41 -12.20 9.40
N LYS A 40 4.09 -11.16 8.96
CA LYS A 40 3.43 -9.94 8.49
C LYS A 40 2.67 -10.35 7.23
N GLU A 41 1.52 -10.99 7.42
CA GLU A 41 0.64 -11.40 6.35
C GLU A 41 0.17 -10.09 5.73
N ILE A 42 0.49 -9.94 4.44
CA ILE A 42 0.01 -8.82 3.66
C ILE A 42 -1.51 -8.97 3.67
N PRO A 43 -2.27 -7.95 4.13
CA PRO A 43 -3.72 -8.05 4.17
C PRO A 43 -4.25 -8.43 2.79
N LYS A 44 -5.04 -9.50 2.72
CA LYS A 44 -5.75 -9.87 1.50
C LYS A 44 -6.77 -8.79 1.19
N VAL A 45 -6.93 -8.45 -0.08
CA VAL A 45 -7.89 -7.40 -0.51
C VAL A 45 -9.32 -7.75 -0.06
N ASP A 46 -9.65 -9.04 -0.02
CA ASP A 46 -10.93 -9.56 0.47
C ASP A 46 -11.21 -9.23 1.94
N ASN A 47 -10.19 -8.89 2.72
CA ASN A 47 -10.33 -8.48 4.12
C ASN A 47 -10.74 -7.00 4.26
N PHE A 48 -10.78 -6.24 3.16
CA PHE A 48 -11.25 -4.85 3.16
C PHE A 48 -12.76 -4.75 2.93
N SER A 49 -13.38 -3.68 3.41
CA SER A 49 -14.78 -3.39 3.12
C SER A 49 -15.02 -3.23 1.62
N GLU A 50 -16.24 -3.51 1.15
CA GLU A 50 -16.61 -3.38 -0.27
C GLU A 50 -16.27 -2.00 -0.83
N ILE A 51 -16.47 -0.94 -0.03
CA ILE A 51 -16.11 0.44 -0.38
C ILE A 51 -14.60 0.54 -0.63
N LEU A 52 -13.76 0.06 0.28
CA LEU A 52 -12.31 0.11 0.13
C LEU A 52 -11.81 -0.72 -1.06
N GLN A 53 -12.45 -1.87 -1.33
CA GLN A 53 -12.16 -2.66 -2.52
C GLN A 53 -12.52 -1.90 -3.80
N GLN A 54 -13.67 -1.22 -3.81
CA GLN A 54 -14.10 -0.39 -4.94
C GLN A 54 -13.18 0.81 -5.15
N GLU A 55 -12.80 1.52 -4.09
CA GLU A 55 -11.80 2.59 -4.13
C GLU A 55 -10.48 2.08 -4.74
N GLY A 56 -10.01 0.91 -4.30
CA GLY A 56 -8.82 0.27 -4.84
C GLY A 56 -8.91 0.00 -6.35
N ARG A 57 -10.06 -0.49 -6.83
CA ARG A 57 -10.30 -0.72 -8.26
C ARG A 57 -10.29 0.58 -9.06
N ILE A 58 -10.93 1.63 -8.56
CA ILE A 58 -10.96 2.96 -9.21
C ILE A 58 -9.55 3.55 -9.28
N ILE A 59 -8.76 3.49 -8.20
CA ILE A 59 -7.37 3.98 -8.21
C ILE A 59 -6.54 3.22 -9.26
N GLN A 60 -6.73 1.90 -9.37
CA GLN A 60 -6.04 1.10 -10.39
C GLN A 60 -6.41 1.55 -11.80
N GLU A 61 -7.68 1.82 -12.05
CA GLU A 61 -8.16 2.29 -13.35
C GLU A 61 -7.64 3.69 -13.68
N LEU A 62 -7.69 4.63 -12.72
CA LEU A 62 -7.12 5.97 -12.88
C LEU A 62 -5.63 5.92 -13.24
N ARG A 63 -4.84 5.04 -12.59
CA ARG A 63 -3.42 4.88 -12.93
C ARG A 63 -3.20 4.35 -14.34
N LYS A 64 -4.07 3.48 -14.84
CA LYS A 64 -3.99 2.99 -16.23
C LYS A 64 -4.35 4.09 -17.22
N GLN A 65 -5.42 4.82 -16.95
CA GLN A 65 -5.90 5.89 -17.84
C GLN A 65 -4.91 7.05 -17.94
N TYR A 66 -4.33 7.45 -16.82
CA TYR A 66 -3.36 8.54 -16.73
C TYR A 66 -1.92 8.04 -16.78
N LYS A 67 -1.67 6.86 -17.36
CA LYS A 67 -0.32 6.31 -17.49
C LYS A 67 0.54 7.24 -18.35
N CYS A 68 1.78 7.46 -17.92
CA CYS A 68 2.72 8.34 -18.61
C CYS A 68 4.10 7.69 -18.64
N ASP A 69 4.89 8.00 -19.67
CA ASP A 69 6.24 7.45 -19.80
C ASP A 69 7.22 8.07 -18.79
N GLN A 70 6.93 9.29 -18.31
CA GLN A 70 7.77 10.02 -17.36
C GLN A 70 7.35 9.83 -15.90
N HIS A 71 6.07 9.51 -15.64
CA HIS A 71 5.50 9.44 -14.30
C HIS A 71 4.56 8.24 -14.17
N ASP A 72 4.41 7.70 -12.96
CA ASP A 72 3.46 6.61 -12.68
C ASP A 72 2.01 6.96 -13.10
N ALA A 73 1.53 8.15 -12.72
CA ALA A 73 0.28 8.73 -13.19
C ALA A 73 0.45 10.23 -13.47
N CYS A 74 -0.09 10.72 -14.58
CA CYS A 74 0.09 12.08 -15.06
C CYS A 74 -1.16 12.60 -15.79
N PHE A 75 -1.59 13.81 -15.44
CA PHE A 75 -2.52 14.58 -16.25
C PHE A 75 -1.72 15.42 -17.25
N VAL A 76 -2.16 15.45 -18.51
CA VAL A 76 -1.50 16.24 -19.56
C VAL A 76 -2.43 17.35 -19.99
N ASP A 77 -1.99 18.59 -19.79
CA ASP A 77 -2.71 19.79 -20.23
C ASP A 77 -1.82 20.62 -21.14
N ASN A 78 -2.22 20.79 -22.41
CA ASN A 78 -1.45 21.54 -23.42
C ASN A 78 0.03 21.14 -23.48
N GLY A 79 0.32 19.84 -23.38
CA GLY A 79 1.68 19.28 -23.38
C GLY A 79 2.44 19.43 -22.04
N ARG A 80 1.86 20.07 -21.03
CA ARG A 80 2.42 20.12 -19.67
C ARG A 80 2.01 18.88 -18.89
N HIS A 81 3.01 18.20 -18.36
CA HIS A 81 2.83 17.01 -17.52
C HIS A 81 2.65 17.42 -16.06
N ILE A 82 1.46 17.19 -15.51
CA ILE A 82 1.15 17.37 -14.10
C ILE A 82 1.09 16.00 -13.44
N LYS A 83 2.05 15.71 -12.57
CA LYS A 83 2.12 14.44 -11.86
C LYS A 83 0.93 14.29 -10.90
N LEU A 84 0.18 13.20 -11.04
CA LEU A 84 -0.87 12.83 -10.11
C LEU A 84 -0.24 12.10 -8.93
N THR A 85 -0.31 12.73 -7.76
CA THR A 85 0.14 12.10 -6.50
C THR A 85 -0.91 11.13 -5.97
N ALA A 86 -0.54 10.29 -5.00
CA ALA A 86 -1.48 9.42 -4.31
C ALA A 86 -2.67 10.19 -3.71
N MET A 87 -2.45 11.41 -3.23
CA MET A 87 -3.49 12.27 -2.68
C MET A 87 -4.54 12.65 -3.74
N HIS A 88 -4.10 13.06 -4.94
CA HIS A 88 -5.03 13.39 -6.04
C HIS A 88 -5.92 12.19 -6.39
N LEU A 89 -5.29 11.02 -6.55
CA LEU A 89 -6.01 9.77 -6.87
C LEU A 89 -7.01 9.39 -5.78
N GLN A 90 -6.64 9.53 -4.50
CA GLN A 90 -7.54 9.25 -3.37
C GLN A 90 -8.72 10.23 -3.32
N CYS A 91 -8.47 11.53 -3.49
CA CYS A 91 -9.54 12.53 -3.51
C CYS A 91 -10.54 12.26 -4.63
N TRP A 92 -10.05 12.06 -5.87
CA TRP A 92 -10.93 11.78 -7.01
C TRP A 92 -11.71 10.48 -6.81
N THR A 93 -11.06 9.44 -6.28
CA THR A 93 -11.71 8.16 -6.01
C THR A 93 -12.88 8.32 -5.05
N LYS A 94 -12.71 9.09 -3.96
CA LYS A 94 -13.80 9.36 -3.02
C LYS A 94 -14.96 10.08 -3.67
N GLU A 95 -14.69 11.12 -4.47
CA GLU A 95 -15.72 11.84 -5.21
C GLU A 95 -16.46 10.90 -6.18
N ILE A 96 -15.74 10.11 -6.97
CA ILE A 96 -16.33 9.15 -7.92
C ILE A 96 -17.23 8.14 -7.20
N VAL A 97 -16.78 7.60 -6.06
CA VAL A 97 -17.60 6.70 -5.24
C VAL A 97 -18.86 7.42 -4.75
N ILE A 98 -18.75 8.63 -4.22
CA ILE A 98 -19.91 9.43 -3.77
C ILE A 98 -20.92 9.63 -4.91
N PHE A 99 -20.47 10.06 -6.09
CA PHE A 99 -21.36 10.27 -7.25
C PHE A 99 -21.98 8.98 -7.80
N HIS A 100 -21.38 7.83 -7.55
CA HIS A 100 -21.90 6.54 -8.02
C HIS A 100 -22.89 5.89 -7.02
N PHE A 101 -22.96 6.40 -5.79
CA PHE A 101 -23.90 5.94 -4.75
C PHE A 101 -25.04 6.93 -4.45
N LEU A 102 -25.05 8.09 -5.12
CA LEU A 102 -26.14 9.08 -5.12
C LEU A 102 -27.04 8.90 -6.35
#